data_AF-A0A672YEQ6-F1
#
_entry.id   AF-A0A672YEQ6-F1
#
_cell.length_a   1.000
_cell.length_b   1.000
_cell.length_c   1.000
_cell.angle_alpha   90.00
_cell.angle_beta   90.00
_cell.angle_gamma   90.00
#
_symmetry.space_group_name_H-M   'P 1'
#
loop_
_entity.id
_entity.type
_entity.pdbx_description
1 polymer ?
#
loop_
_entity_poly.entity_id
_entity_poly.type
_entity_poly.pdbx_seq_one_letter_code
_entity_poly.pdbx_strand_id
1 'polypeptide(L)'
;NSGASECPNGSYLMTTKRQQTDRLRPPSPPPIVHYSEHEAVLLAERLKDDHKFNEATAVLFTWIDRGEVNRRTANHFYSMIQSTNSHVRQLMSEKAQHEEEMEHAKEIFKNALMAILTQFEQITAVFTAATRQKAWDHFSKAQRKNIEIWRKQCEELRNAHSEEIMGIRREEEMEMSDEDSDENPCKKMRVCEQTHASLKEENDSLRWQLDAYRNEVELLRKEQSKAQIQLLQQNMHNMQQVSVITSKQKKMRKKLLFQQELTKHRNKCVHPLSLIKLHWFYW
;
A
#
# COMPACT_ATOMS: atom_id res chain seq x y z
N ASN A 1 -95.72 27.37 -32.14
CA ASN A 1 -95.09 27.28 -30.81
C ASN A 1 -93.80 26.51 -30.96
N SER A 2 -92.70 27.23 -31.17
CA SER A 2 -91.37 26.67 -31.38
C SER A 2 -90.50 27.14 -30.21
N GLY A 3 -89.90 26.19 -29.50
CA GLY A 3 -89.01 26.47 -28.37
C GLY A 3 -87.67 27.04 -28.84
N ALA A 4 -87.15 28.00 -28.08
CA ALA A 4 -85.77 28.46 -28.17
C ALA A 4 -85.14 28.34 -26.77
N SER A 5 -84.08 27.56 -26.74
CA SER A 5 -83.16 27.31 -25.63
C SER A 5 -82.13 28.43 -25.53
N GLU A 6 -82.05 29.11 -24.38
CA GLU A 6 -80.92 29.98 -24.03
C GLU A 6 -80.06 29.30 -22.96
N CYS A 7 -78.79 29.06 -23.30
CA CYS A 7 -77.77 28.51 -22.40
C CYS A 7 -76.94 29.66 -21.78
N PRO A 8 -76.70 29.68 -20.45
CA PRO A 8 -75.70 30.59 -19.86
C PRO A 8 -74.38 29.84 -19.58
N ASN A 9 -73.40 29.93 -20.48
CA ASN A 9 -72.06 29.34 -20.30
C ASN A 9 -70.94 30.32 -20.72
N GLY A 10 -70.93 31.53 -20.16
CA GLY A 10 -69.92 32.56 -20.46
C GLY A 10 -68.94 32.88 -19.31
N SER A 11 -69.30 32.60 -18.06
CA SER A 11 -68.57 33.10 -16.88
C SER A 11 -67.59 32.11 -16.26
N TYR A 12 -67.78 30.80 -16.48
CA TYR A 12 -66.90 29.77 -15.90
C TYR A 12 -65.60 29.56 -16.68
N LEU A 13 -65.55 29.85 -17.99
CA LEU A 13 -64.34 29.60 -18.78
C LEU A 13 -63.19 30.59 -18.52
N MET A 14 -63.49 31.79 -18.01
CA MET A 14 -62.48 32.82 -17.73
C MET A 14 -61.84 32.66 -16.33
N THR A 15 -62.55 32.08 -15.36
CA THR A 15 -61.98 31.79 -14.04
C THR A 15 -61.08 30.56 -14.07
N THR A 16 -61.43 29.51 -14.84
CA THR A 16 -60.58 28.32 -14.98
C THR A 16 -59.28 28.60 -15.72
N LYS A 17 -59.31 29.45 -16.77
CA LYS A 17 -58.09 29.87 -17.49
C LYS A 17 -57.16 30.69 -16.60
N ARG A 18 -57.70 31.61 -15.78
CA ARG A 18 -56.90 32.44 -14.85
C ARG A 18 -56.26 31.62 -13.73
N GLN A 19 -56.98 30.64 -13.19
CA GLN A 19 -56.48 29.70 -12.18
C GLN A 19 -55.46 28.69 -12.74
N GLN A 20 -55.59 28.28 -14.01
CA GLN A 20 -54.56 27.47 -14.69
C GLN A 20 -53.30 28.28 -15.01
N THR A 21 -53.43 29.56 -15.40
CA THR A 21 -52.26 30.42 -15.66
C THR A 21 -51.46 30.73 -14.41
N ASP A 22 -52.10 30.86 -13.23
CA ASP A 22 -51.37 31.05 -11.97
C ASP A 22 -50.70 29.75 -11.47
N ARG A 23 -51.24 28.56 -11.79
CA ARG A 23 -50.59 27.26 -11.51
C ARG A 23 -49.36 26.97 -12.40
N LEU A 24 -49.28 27.62 -13.56
CA LEU A 24 -48.18 27.50 -14.51
C LEU A 24 -47.15 28.63 -14.37
N ARG A 25 -47.37 29.58 -13.46
CA ARG A 25 -46.36 30.58 -13.13
C ARG A 25 -45.23 29.85 -12.39
N PRO A 26 -43.98 29.88 -12.88
CA PRO A 26 -42.84 29.41 -12.12
C PRO A 26 -42.88 30.06 -10.74
N PRO A 27 -42.59 29.34 -9.64
CA PRO A 27 -42.49 29.97 -8.33
C PRO A 27 -41.57 31.18 -8.46
N SER A 28 -42.06 32.35 -8.04
CA SER A 28 -41.27 33.58 -8.04
C SER A 28 -39.89 33.26 -7.47
N PRO A 29 -38.78 33.68 -8.11
CA PRO A 29 -37.45 33.43 -7.58
C PRO A 29 -37.43 33.80 -6.10
N PRO A 30 -36.85 32.95 -5.23
CA PRO A 30 -36.79 33.23 -3.80
C PRO A 30 -36.37 34.68 -3.57
N PRO A 31 -37.01 35.41 -2.62
CA PRO A 31 -36.66 36.80 -2.37
C PRO A 31 -35.17 36.90 -2.15
N ILE A 32 -34.46 37.54 -3.07
CA ILE A 32 -33.02 37.66 -2.90
C ILE A 32 -32.80 38.69 -1.83
N VAL A 33 -32.33 38.24 -0.66
CA VAL A 33 -32.01 39.14 0.45
C VAL A 33 -30.96 40.12 -0.05
N HIS A 34 -31.32 41.40 -0.11
CA HIS A 34 -30.41 42.46 -0.52
C HIS A 34 -29.56 42.88 0.67
N TYR A 35 -28.34 43.36 0.39
CA TYR A 35 -27.50 43.90 1.44
C TYR A 35 -28.14 45.14 2.06
N SER A 36 -28.26 45.13 3.38
CA SER A 36 -28.51 46.32 4.19
C SER A 36 -27.72 46.17 5.49
N GLU A 37 -27.48 47.28 6.19
CA GLU A 37 -26.74 47.24 7.46
C GLU A 37 -27.46 46.38 8.51
N HIS A 38 -28.79 46.42 8.55
CA HIS A 38 -29.59 45.58 9.44
C HIS A 38 -29.48 44.09 9.09
N GLU A 39 -29.63 43.73 7.81
CA GLU A 39 -29.50 42.35 7.36
C GLU A 39 -28.08 41.82 7.57
N ALA A 40 -27.05 42.65 7.43
CA ALA A 40 -25.67 42.26 7.68
C ALA A 40 -25.41 41.88 9.14
N VAL A 41 -26.02 42.61 10.09
CA VAL A 41 -25.95 42.25 11.51
C VAL A 41 -26.68 40.92 11.78
N LEU A 42 -27.88 40.73 11.22
CA LEU A 42 -28.61 39.47 11.36
C LEU A 42 -27.83 38.30 10.75
N LEU A 43 -27.20 38.51 9.59
CA LEU A 43 -26.38 37.50 8.94
C LEU A 43 -25.15 37.14 9.77
N ALA A 44 -24.47 38.15 10.34
CA ALA A 44 -23.32 37.94 11.22
C ALA A 44 -23.65 37.08 12.45
N GLU A 45 -24.85 37.23 13.03
CA GLU A 45 -25.31 36.35 14.11
C GLU A 45 -25.66 34.95 13.62
N ARG A 46 -26.30 34.82 12.45
CA ARG A 46 -26.60 33.50 11.86
C ARG A 46 -25.34 32.71 11.49
N LEU A 47 -24.25 33.39 11.12
CA LEU A 47 -22.94 32.76 10.84
C LEU A 47 -22.26 32.17 12.08
N LYS A 48 -22.76 32.44 13.29
CA LYS A 48 -22.29 31.83 14.55
C LYS A 48 -23.13 30.63 14.98
N ASP A 49 -24.26 30.37 14.31
CA ASP A 49 -25.18 29.28 14.61
C ASP A 49 -24.96 28.14 13.62
N ASP A 50 -24.42 27.01 14.08
CA ASP A 50 -24.08 25.86 13.25
C ASP A 50 -25.29 25.32 12.46
N HIS A 51 -26.49 25.40 13.03
CA HIS A 51 -27.70 24.90 12.37
C HIS A 51 -28.15 25.79 11.21
N LYS A 52 -27.71 27.05 11.16
CA LYS A 52 -28.04 28.01 10.11
C LYS A 52 -26.84 28.42 9.26
N PHE A 53 -25.66 27.90 9.58
CA PHE A 53 -24.40 28.29 8.95
C PHE A 53 -24.45 28.15 7.43
N ASN A 54 -24.92 26.99 6.92
CA ASN A 54 -25.01 26.74 5.47
C ASN A 54 -25.88 27.75 4.72
N GLU A 55 -27.04 28.12 5.28
CA GLU A 55 -27.94 29.12 4.69
C GLU A 55 -27.29 30.52 4.76
N ALA A 56 -26.69 30.86 5.89
CA ALA A 56 -26.03 32.14 6.11
C ALA A 56 -24.81 32.33 5.19
N THR A 57 -23.97 31.31 5.02
CA THR A 57 -22.82 31.35 4.10
C THR A 57 -23.27 31.51 2.65
N ALA A 58 -24.39 30.90 2.24
CA ALA A 58 -24.93 31.09 0.89
C ALA A 58 -25.37 32.54 0.62
N VAL A 59 -25.97 33.20 1.62
CA VAL A 59 -26.32 34.63 1.54
C VAL A 59 -25.06 35.51 1.51
N LEU A 60 -24.08 35.23 2.38
CA LEU A 60 -22.80 35.95 2.41
C LEU A 60 -22.07 35.84 1.06
N PHE A 61 -22.01 34.63 0.49
CA PHE A 61 -21.44 34.38 -0.83
C PHE A 61 -22.15 35.21 -1.90
N THR A 62 -23.49 35.19 -1.92
CA THR A 62 -24.30 35.93 -2.90
C THR A 62 -24.03 37.45 -2.84
N TRP A 63 -23.87 38.01 -1.63
CA TRP A 63 -23.54 39.43 -1.48
C TRP A 63 -22.13 39.77 -1.96
N ILE A 64 -21.15 38.88 -1.71
CA ILE A 64 -19.78 39.05 -2.18
C ILE A 64 -19.73 38.99 -3.71
N ASP A 65 -20.36 37.98 -4.32
CA ASP A 65 -20.38 37.75 -5.78
C ASP A 65 -21.04 38.91 -6.54
N ARG A 66 -22.03 39.58 -5.92
CA ARG A 66 -22.70 40.77 -6.46
C ARG A 66 -21.91 42.07 -6.33
N GLY A 67 -20.79 42.07 -5.61
CA GLY A 67 -19.97 43.26 -5.41
C GLY A 67 -20.48 44.21 -4.32
N GLU A 68 -21.23 43.72 -3.33
CA GLU A 68 -21.66 44.52 -2.17
C GLU A 68 -20.47 44.91 -1.26
N VAL A 69 -19.32 44.25 -1.44
CA VAL A 69 -18.06 44.59 -0.77
C VAL A 69 -17.42 45.81 -1.42
N ASN A 70 -17.40 46.92 -0.69
CA ASN A 70 -16.76 48.16 -1.11
C ASN A 70 -16.03 48.81 0.07
N ARG A 71 -15.33 49.93 -0.19
CA ARG A 71 -14.53 50.64 0.85
C ARG A 71 -15.31 51.00 2.12
N ARG A 72 -16.63 51.16 2.05
CA ARG A 72 -17.48 51.49 3.22
C ARG A 72 -17.94 50.24 3.97
N THR A 73 -18.18 49.13 3.28
CA THR A 73 -18.74 47.89 3.85
C THR A 73 -17.68 46.83 4.17
N ALA A 74 -16.44 47.01 3.70
CA ALA A 74 -15.35 46.03 3.81
C ALA A 74 -15.15 45.48 5.23
N ASN A 75 -15.25 46.32 6.27
CA ASN A 75 -15.08 45.89 7.65
C ASN A 75 -16.19 44.92 8.09
N HIS A 76 -17.46 45.16 7.72
CA HIS A 76 -18.57 44.25 8.05
C HIS A 76 -18.39 42.89 7.39
N PHE A 77 -18.05 42.88 6.10
CA PHE A 77 -17.78 41.64 5.37
C PHE A 77 -16.56 40.90 5.93
N TYR A 78 -15.50 41.63 6.29
CA TYR A 78 -14.33 41.03 6.94
C TYR A 78 -14.71 40.32 8.24
N SER A 79 -15.52 40.94 9.11
CA SER A 79 -16.00 40.29 10.34
C SER A 79 -16.88 39.06 10.08
N MET A 80 -17.71 39.07 9.04
CA MET A 80 -18.51 37.90 8.62
C MET A 80 -17.61 36.78 8.08
N ILE A 81 -16.57 37.11 7.30
CA ILE A 81 -15.56 36.17 6.82
C ILE A 81 -14.74 35.59 7.99
N GLN A 82 -14.40 36.41 8.99
CA GLN A 82 -13.74 35.94 10.20
C GLN A 82 -14.61 34.94 10.98
N SER A 83 -15.92 35.20 11.07
CA SER A 83 -16.88 34.27 11.69
C SER A 83 -16.95 32.95 10.91
N THR A 84 -17.00 33.03 9.58
CA THR A 84 -16.92 31.87 8.67
C THR A 84 -15.64 31.06 8.88
N ASN A 85 -14.49 31.73 9.02
CA ASN A 85 -13.20 31.07 9.30
C ASN A 85 -13.13 30.48 10.72
N SER A 86 -13.94 30.96 11.66
CA SER A 86 -14.06 30.31 12.97
C SER A 86 -14.71 28.94 12.87
N HIS A 87 -15.71 28.80 12.00
CA HIS A 87 -16.36 27.52 11.75
C HIS A 87 -15.41 26.49 11.14
N VAL A 88 -14.45 26.89 10.30
CA VAL A 88 -13.37 25.98 9.82
C VAL A 88 -12.58 25.40 10.99
N ARG A 89 -12.18 26.22 11.98
CA ARG A 89 -11.46 25.72 13.16
C ARG A 89 -12.31 24.76 13.98
N GLN A 90 -13.59 25.07 14.15
CA GLN A 90 -14.53 24.22 14.84
C GLN A 90 -14.68 22.86 14.14
N LEU A 91 -14.88 22.84 12.82
CA LEU A 91 -14.97 21.61 12.03
C LEU A 91 -13.70 20.75 12.15
N MET A 92 -12.52 21.36 12.19
CA MET A 92 -11.27 20.63 12.41
C MET A 92 -11.20 20.01 13.81
N SER A 93 -11.69 20.71 14.83
CA SER A 93 -11.79 20.16 16.19
C SER A 93 -12.84 19.05 16.30
N GLU A 94 -13.99 19.20 15.64
CA GLU A 94 -15.04 18.17 15.58
C GLU A 94 -14.54 16.92 14.86
N LYS A 95 -13.84 17.07 13.73
CA LYS A 95 -13.18 15.97 13.02
C LYS A 95 -12.22 15.21 13.95
N ALA A 96 -11.34 15.93 14.64
CA ALA A 96 -10.39 15.33 15.57
C ALA A 96 -11.10 14.58 16.72
N GLN A 97 -12.20 15.15 17.24
CA GLN A 97 -13.02 14.51 18.27
C GLN A 97 -13.66 13.21 17.75
N HIS A 98 -14.21 13.20 16.54
CA HIS A 98 -14.78 12.00 15.93
C HIS A 98 -13.73 10.93 15.62
N GLU A 99 -12.51 11.32 15.27
CA GLU A 99 -11.37 10.41 15.09
C GLU A 99 -10.99 9.76 16.43
N GLU A 100 -10.92 10.53 17.52
CA GLU A 100 -10.65 10.00 18.87
C GLU A 100 -11.77 9.05 19.34
N GLU A 101 -13.03 9.41 19.11
CA GLU A 101 -14.19 8.58 19.44
C GLU A 101 -14.20 7.26 18.64
N MET A 102 -13.84 7.31 17.36
CA MET A 102 -13.71 6.12 16.52
C MET A 102 -12.64 5.18 17.06
N GLU A 103 -11.46 5.71 17.41
CA GLU A 103 -10.36 4.92 17.94
C GLU A 103 -10.73 4.28 19.28
N HIS A 104 -11.39 5.05 20.15
CA HIS A 104 -11.90 4.53 21.41
C HIS A 104 -12.94 3.42 21.21
N ALA A 105 -13.83 3.55 20.23
CA ALA A 105 -14.82 2.53 19.90
C ALA A 105 -14.18 1.25 19.34
N LYS A 106 -13.15 1.37 18.48
CA LYS A 106 -12.35 0.24 17.99
C LYS A 106 -11.74 -0.54 19.16
N GLU A 107 -11.14 0.16 20.12
CA GLU A 107 -10.50 -0.46 21.30
C GLU A 107 -11.53 -1.16 22.21
N ILE A 108 -12.70 -0.55 22.45
CA ILE A 108 -13.78 -1.20 23.23
C ILE A 108 -14.22 -2.49 22.53
N PHE A 109 -14.42 -2.44 21.23
CA PHE A 109 -14.85 -3.60 20.44
C PHE A 109 -13.81 -4.74 20.49
N LYS A 110 -12.53 -4.41 20.30
CA LYS A 110 -11.41 -5.34 20.41
C LYS A 110 -11.35 -6.02 21.78
N ASN A 111 -11.49 -5.25 22.85
CA ASN A 111 -11.52 -5.77 24.22
C ASN A 111 -12.72 -6.70 24.45
N ALA A 112 -13.90 -6.35 23.92
CA ALA A 112 -15.07 -7.22 23.98
C ALA A 112 -14.85 -8.55 23.23
N LEU A 113 -14.26 -8.52 22.03
CA LEU A 113 -13.90 -9.71 21.27
C LEU A 113 -12.88 -10.59 22.01
N MET A 114 -11.85 -9.99 22.61
CA MET A 114 -10.86 -10.72 23.42
C MET A 114 -11.50 -11.41 24.63
N ALA A 115 -12.46 -10.74 25.29
CA ALA A 115 -13.21 -11.32 26.40
C ALA A 115 -14.05 -12.53 25.95
N ILE A 116 -14.68 -12.45 24.77
CA ILE A 116 -15.43 -13.56 24.18
C ILE A 116 -14.50 -14.75 23.88
N LEU A 117 -13.33 -14.51 23.27
CA LEU A 117 -12.36 -15.59 23.00
C LEU A 117 -11.88 -16.27 24.28
N THR A 118 -11.62 -15.50 25.33
CA THR A 118 -11.24 -16.05 26.63
C THR A 118 -12.32 -16.99 27.17
N GLN A 119 -13.60 -16.65 27.02
CA GLN A 119 -14.70 -17.55 27.39
C GLN A 119 -14.72 -18.81 26.53
N PHE A 120 -14.49 -18.71 25.21
CA PHE A 120 -14.38 -19.88 24.35
C PHE A 120 -13.22 -20.80 24.73
N GLU A 121 -12.07 -20.27 25.15
CA GLU A 121 -10.95 -21.07 25.65
C GLU A 121 -11.32 -21.85 26.91
N GLN A 122 -12.00 -21.21 27.86
CA GLN A 122 -12.50 -21.87 29.08
C GLN A 122 -13.48 -22.99 28.74
N ILE A 123 -14.43 -22.73 27.84
CA ILE A 123 -15.41 -23.73 27.37
C ILE A 123 -14.69 -24.89 26.65
N THR A 124 -13.73 -24.57 25.78
CA THR A 124 -12.89 -25.57 25.08
C THR A 124 -12.14 -26.46 26.07
N ALA A 125 -11.61 -25.88 27.16
CA ALA A 125 -10.95 -26.61 28.21
C ALA A 125 -11.90 -27.59 28.93
N VAL A 126 -13.15 -27.19 29.18
CA VAL A 126 -14.19 -28.07 29.75
C VAL A 126 -14.49 -29.25 28.81
N PHE A 127 -14.71 -29.00 27.52
CA PHE A 127 -14.94 -30.08 26.56
C PHE A 127 -13.72 -31.00 26.41
N THR A 128 -12.51 -30.44 26.44
CA THR A 128 -11.27 -31.21 26.43
C THR A 128 -11.14 -32.07 27.69
N ALA A 129 -11.55 -31.57 28.85
CA ALA A 129 -11.56 -32.35 30.08
C ALA A 129 -12.64 -33.46 30.06
N ALA A 130 -13.83 -33.16 29.54
CA ALA A 130 -14.95 -34.10 29.43
C ALA A 130 -14.67 -35.27 28.48
N THR A 131 -13.80 -35.07 27.48
CA THR A 131 -13.37 -36.11 26.53
C THR A 131 -12.20 -36.96 27.03
N ARG A 132 -11.61 -36.65 28.19
CA ARG A 132 -10.60 -37.50 28.84
C ARG A 132 -11.25 -38.78 29.34
N GLN A 133 -10.56 -39.91 29.19
CA GLN A 133 -11.07 -41.25 29.55
C GLN A 133 -11.75 -41.30 30.92
N LYS A 134 -11.14 -40.67 31.94
CA LYS A 134 -11.67 -40.61 33.33
C LYS A 134 -13.08 -40.05 33.45
N ALA A 135 -13.47 -39.08 32.61
CA ALA A 135 -14.83 -38.53 32.60
C ALA A 135 -15.66 -39.21 31.50
N TRP A 136 -15.04 -39.48 30.35
CA TRP A 136 -15.67 -40.01 29.15
C TRP A 136 -16.40 -41.34 29.40
N ASP A 137 -15.79 -42.24 30.17
CA ASP A 137 -16.37 -43.57 30.42
C ASP A 137 -17.66 -43.53 31.25
N HIS A 138 -17.91 -42.43 31.99
CA HIS A 138 -19.14 -42.23 32.74
C HIS A 138 -20.30 -41.68 31.90
N PHE A 139 -20.02 -41.07 30.75
CA PHE A 139 -21.09 -40.55 29.88
C PHE A 139 -21.70 -41.67 29.02
N SER A 140 -23.01 -41.58 28.79
CA SER A 140 -23.72 -42.45 27.84
C SER A 140 -23.28 -42.18 26.39
N LYS A 141 -23.55 -43.14 25.49
CA LYS A 141 -23.24 -43.00 24.06
C LYS A 141 -23.89 -41.76 23.41
N ALA A 142 -25.11 -41.42 23.82
CA ALA A 142 -25.81 -40.23 23.33
C ALA A 142 -25.17 -38.93 23.85
N GLN A 143 -24.83 -38.87 25.14
CA GLN A 143 -24.16 -37.70 25.72
C GLN A 143 -22.78 -37.46 25.08
N ARG A 144 -21.99 -38.52 24.86
CA ARG A 144 -20.70 -38.45 24.16
C ARG A 144 -20.84 -37.85 22.76
N LYS A 145 -21.85 -38.27 22.00
CA LYS A 145 -22.14 -37.71 20.67
C LYS A 145 -22.46 -36.22 20.74
N ASN A 146 -23.28 -35.80 21.72
CA ASN A 146 -23.61 -34.39 21.92
C ASN A 146 -22.38 -33.56 22.31
N ILE A 147 -21.55 -34.05 23.24
CA ILE A 147 -20.31 -33.37 23.67
C ILE A 147 -19.37 -33.15 22.47
N GLU A 148 -19.21 -34.15 21.59
CA GLU A 148 -18.35 -34.01 20.41
C GLU A 148 -18.90 -32.98 19.42
N ILE A 149 -20.23 -32.95 19.21
CA ILE A 149 -20.88 -31.95 18.36
C ILE A 149 -20.66 -30.54 18.92
N TRP A 150 -20.94 -30.32 20.20
CA TRP A 150 -20.77 -29.00 20.83
C TRP A 150 -19.31 -28.56 20.85
N ARG A 151 -18.38 -29.49 21.08
CA ARG A 151 -16.95 -29.21 21.00
C ARG A 151 -16.55 -28.73 19.61
N LYS A 152 -17.01 -29.41 18.56
CA LYS A 152 -16.72 -29.02 17.18
C LYS A 152 -17.32 -27.65 16.83
N GLN A 153 -18.57 -27.40 17.23
CA GLN A 153 -19.22 -26.10 17.00
C GLN A 153 -18.52 -24.95 17.75
N CYS A 154 -18.11 -25.20 18.99
CA CYS A 154 -17.36 -24.24 19.80
C CYS A 154 -16.01 -23.90 19.17
N GLU A 155 -15.31 -24.89 18.62
CA GLU A 155 -14.04 -24.72 17.91
C GLU A 155 -14.21 -23.85 16.64
N GLU A 156 -15.25 -24.12 15.85
CA GLU A 156 -15.59 -23.35 14.65
C GLU A 156 -15.88 -21.88 14.99
N LEU A 157 -16.67 -21.61 16.02
CA LEU A 157 -16.96 -20.26 16.50
C LEU A 157 -15.69 -19.55 17.01
N ARG A 158 -14.86 -20.24 17.81
CA ARG A 158 -13.61 -19.67 18.32
C ARG A 158 -12.68 -19.28 17.18
N ASN A 159 -12.55 -20.12 16.16
CA ASN A 159 -11.69 -19.84 15.01
C ASN A 159 -12.22 -18.64 14.20
N ALA A 160 -13.55 -18.52 14.01
CA ALA A 160 -14.15 -17.37 13.34
C ALA A 160 -13.82 -16.04 14.05
N HIS A 161 -13.99 -15.98 15.38
CA HIS A 161 -13.67 -14.77 16.16
C HIS A 161 -12.16 -14.52 16.26
N SER A 162 -11.33 -15.56 16.20
CA SER A 162 -9.87 -15.42 16.18
C SER A 162 -9.39 -14.78 14.87
N GLU A 163 -9.97 -15.17 13.73
CA GLU A 163 -9.71 -14.54 12.44
C GLU A 163 -10.17 -13.07 12.40
N GLU A 164 -11.30 -12.75 13.05
CA GLU A 164 -11.79 -11.37 13.18
C GLU A 164 -10.77 -10.49 13.92
N ILE A 165 -10.21 -10.96 15.04
CA ILE A 165 -9.14 -10.25 15.76
C ILE A 165 -7.86 -10.14 14.93
N MET A 166 -7.46 -11.18 14.20
CA MET A 166 -6.29 -11.10 13.30
C MET A 166 -6.52 -10.13 12.14
N GLY A 167 -7.75 -10.01 11.65
CA GLY A 167 -8.15 -9.01 10.66
C GLY A 167 -7.94 -7.59 11.18
N ILE A 168 -8.43 -7.31 12.39
CA ILE A 168 -8.28 -6.00 13.05
C ILE A 168 -6.80 -5.63 13.23
N ARG A 169 -5.97 -6.57 13.72
CA ARG A 169 -4.52 -6.32 13.90
C ARG A 169 -3.80 -6.02 12.59
N ARG A 170 -4.17 -6.70 11.51
CA ARG A 170 -3.57 -6.49 10.18
C ARG A 170 -3.96 -5.11 9.60
N GLU A 171 -5.18 -4.67 9.86
CA GLU A 171 -5.67 -3.34 9.44
C GLU A 171 -4.97 -2.22 10.24
N GLU A 172 -4.82 -2.38 11.57
CA GLU A 172 -4.06 -1.46 12.44
C GLU A 172 -2.57 -1.33 12.03
N GLU A 173 -1.89 -2.43 11.69
CA GLU A 173 -0.48 -2.40 11.24
C GLU A 173 -0.28 -1.70 9.88
N MET A 174 -1.36 -1.56 9.09
CA MET A 174 -1.34 -0.88 7.80
C MET A 174 -1.70 0.62 7.88
N GLU A 175 -2.21 1.11 9.02
CA GLU A 175 -2.57 2.53 9.25
C GLU A 175 -1.37 3.40 9.70
N MET A 176 -0.18 2.82 9.92
CA MET A 176 1.01 3.53 10.44
C MET A 176 1.98 4.06 9.38
N SER A 177 1.61 4.09 8.10
CA SER A 177 2.53 4.43 6.98
C SER A 177 2.11 5.62 6.12
N ASP A 178 1.33 6.58 6.62
CA ASP A 178 1.12 7.85 5.90
C ASP A 178 0.71 8.98 6.86
N GLU A 179 1.69 9.56 7.57
CA GLU A 179 1.52 10.92 8.12
C GLU A 179 2.85 11.70 8.10
N ASP A 180 3.51 11.71 6.93
CA ASP A 180 4.54 12.69 6.58
C ASP A 180 3.90 13.79 5.72
N SER A 181 3.09 14.67 6.33
CA SER A 181 2.94 16.09 5.96
C SER A 181 1.86 16.73 6.83
N ASP A 182 2.24 17.48 7.87
CA ASP A 182 1.89 18.91 7.98
C ASP A 182 2.47 19.55 9.25
N GLU A 183 3.36 20.50 9.01
CA GLU A 183 4.00 21.39 9.99
C GLU A 183 2.96 22.20 10.81
N ASN A 184 3.00 22.09 12.15
CA ASN A 184 2.38 23.08 13.02
C ASN A 184 3.27 23.37 14.28
N PRO A 185 3.64 24.63 14.59
CA PRO A 185 4.87 24.91 15.34
C PRO A 185 4.79 24.84 16.89
N CYS A 186 3.71 24.34 17.50
CA CYS A 186 3.38 24.71 18.89
C CYS A 186 3.55 23.64 19.99
N LYS A 187 4.18 22.48 19.73
CA LYS A 187 4.34 21.41 20.74
C LYS A 187 5.81 21.15 21.15
N LYS A 188 6.56 22.18 21.57
CA LYS A 188 8.00 22.04 21.87
C LYS A 188 8.39 21.39 23.20
N MET A 189 7.48 21.07 24.13
CA MET A 189 7.90 20.70 25.50
C MET A 189 7.65 19.24 25.95
N ARG A 190 6.98 18.41 25.15
CA ARG A 190 6.88 16.94 25.39
C ARG A 190 7.52 16.08 24.29
N VAL A 191 8.14 16.71 23.29
CA VAL A 191 8.75 16.06 22.12
C VAL A 191 10.17 15.56 22.41
N CYS A 192 10.88 16.09 23.41
CA CYS A 192 12.30 15.84 23.63
C CYS A 192 12.65 14.36 23.89
N GLU A 193 11.84 13.64 24.68
CA GLU A 193 12.15 12.25 25.09
C GLU A 193 11.74 11.21 24.05
N GLN A 194 10.60 11.43 23.38
CA GLN A 194 10.15 10.60 22.25
C GLN A 194 11.07 10.77 21.02
N THR A 195 11.56 11.99 20.77
CA THR A 195 12.52 12.26 19.68
C THR A 195 13.86 11.59 19.97
N HIS A 196 14.32 11.56 21.21
CA HIS A 196 15.57 10.89 21.57
C HIS A 196 15.47 9.36 21.41
N ALA A 197 14.32 8.76 21.76
CA ALA A 197 14.08 7.34 21.51
C ALA A 197 13.99 7.01 20.01
N SER A 198 13.28 7.83 19.24
CA SER A 198 13.13 7.68 17.79
C SER A 198 14.47 7.84 17.05
N LEU A 199 15.25 8.86 17.40
CA LEU A 199 16.59 9.07 16.83
C LEU A 199 17.55 7.93 17.18
N LYS A 200 17.37 7.29 18.34
CA LYS A 200 18.17 6.13 18.73
C LYS A 200 17.80 4.89 17.92
N GLU A 201 16.52 4.63 17.71
CA GLU A 201 16.04 3.52 16.88
C GLU A 201 16.43 3.70 15.40
N GLU A 202 16.37 4.92 14.89
CA GLU A 202 16.89 5.26 13.56
C GLU A 202 18.41 5.07 13.50
N ASN A 203 19.16 5.47 14.53
CA ASN A 203 20.61 5.23 14.58
C ASN A 203 20.96 3.74 14.59
N ASP A 204 20.21 2.93 15.33
CA ASP A 204 20.39 1.48 15.41
C ASP A 204 20.03 0.81 14.07
N SER A 205 18.96 1.27 13.40
CA SER A 205 18.60 0.81 12.05
C SER A 205 19.66 1.19 11.01
N LEU A 206 20.17 2.42 11.04
CA LEU A 206 21.24 2.87 10.16
C LEU A 206 22.54 2.11 10.40
N ARG A 207 22.85 1.75 11.66
CA ARG A 207 24.00 0.89 12.00
C ARG A 207 23.86 -0.50 11.39
N TRP A 208 22.70 -1.13 11.52
CA TRP A 208 22.45 -2.43 10.91
C TRP A 208 22.52 -2.37 9.38
N GLN A 209 22.01 -1.31 8.77
CA GLN A 209 22.08 -1.12 7.32
C GLN A 209 23.53 -0.92 6.84
N LEU A 210 24.33 -0.15 7.57
CA LEU A 210 25.76 0.01 7.27
C LEU A 210 26.54 -1.29 7.44
N ASP A 211 26.23 -2.08 8.47
CA ASP A 211 26.85 -3.41 8.66
C ASP A 211 26.45 -4.39 7.55
N ALA A 212 25.20 -4.34 7.09
CA ALA A 212 24.73 -5.12 5.94
C ALA A 212 25.50 -4.75 4.66
N TYR A 213 25.59 -3.46 4.34
CA TYR A 213 26.37 -2.99 3.18
C TYR A 213 27.87 -3.28 3.32
N ARG A 214 28.42 -3.17 4.53
CA ARG A 214 29.82 -3.52 4.80
C ARG A 214 30.08 -5.01 4.54
N ASN A 215 29.17 -5.88 4.98
CA ASN A 215 29.24 -7.32 4.74
C ASN A 215 29.10 -7.66 3.24
N GLU A 216 28.19 -7.01 2.54
CA GLU A 216 28.00 -7.19 1.09
C GLU A 216 29.26 -6.78 0.31
N VAL A 217 29.87 -5.63 0.65
CA VAL A 217 31.15 -5.19 0.07
C VAL A 217 32.28 -6.18 0.36
N GLU A 218 32.33 -6.74 1.57
CA GLU A 218 33.34 -7.74 1.92
C GLU A 218 33.15 -9.05 1.14
N LEU A 219 31.91 -9.48 0.93
CA LEU A 219 31.57 -10.61 0.08
C LEU A 219 31.99 -10.38 -1.38
N LEU A 220 31.65 -9.22 -1.95
CA LEU A 220 32.04 -8.86 -3.31
C LEU A 220 33.56 -8.81 -3.49
N ARG A 221 34.31 -8.30 -2.51
CA ARG A 221 35.78 -8.35 -2.52
C ARG A 221 36.32 -9.79 -2.45
N LYS A 222 35.71 -10.66 -1.64
CA LYS A 222 36.08 -12.09 -1.56
C LYS A 222 35.79 -12.81 -2.86
N GLU A 223 34.67 -12.53 -3.51
CA GLU A 223 34.33 -13.11 -4.83
C GLU A 223 35.29 -12.64 -5.91
N GLN A 224 35.62 -11.35 -5.95
CA GLN A 224 36.61 -10.82 -6.90
C GLN A 224 37.99 -11.46 -6.68
N SER A 225 38.43 -11.61 -5.43
CA SER A 225 39.69 -12.29 -5.10
C SER A 225 39.69 -13.76 -5.52
N LYS A 226 38.59 -14.49 -5.26
CA LYS A 226 38.42 -15.88 -5.71
C LYS A 226 38.44 -16.00 -7.23
N ALA A 227 37.74 -15.11 -7.94
CA ALA A 227 37.72 -15.09 -9.41
C ALA A 227 39.12 -14.82 -9.99
N GLN A 228 39.88 -13.90 -9.38
CA GLN A 228 41.25 -13.61 -9.78
C GLN A 228 42.18 -14.83 -9.56
N ILE A 229 42.04 -15.53 -8.43
CA ILE A 229 42.79 -16.76 -8.13
C ILE A 229 42.45 -17.86 -9.13
N GLN A 230 41.17 -18.06 -9.46
CA GLN A 230 40.76 -19.07 -10.45
C GLN A 230 41.35 -18.78 -11.84
N LEU A 231 41.34 -17.51 -12.27
CA LEU A 231 41.95 -17.12 -13.54
C LEU A 231 43.46 -17.38 -13.57
N LEU A 232 44.17 -17.07 -12.48
CA LEU A 232 45.59 -17.38 -12.32
C LEU A 232 45.87 -18.88 -12.38
N GLN A 233 45.07 -19.70 -11.70
CA GLN A 233 45.18 -21.16 -11.75
C GLN A 233 44.94 -21.71 -13.16
N GLN A 234 43.93 -21.20 -13.87
CA GLN A 234 43.63 -21.57 -15.25
C GLN A 234 44.79 -21.21 -16.19
N ASN A 235 45.36 -20.02 -16.03
CA ASN A 235 46.52 -19.58 -16.83
C ASN A 235 47.75 -20.44 -16.57
N MET A 236 48.03 -20.81 -15.32
CA MET A 236 49.12 -21.74 -15.01
C MET A 236 48.88 -23.11 -15.66
N HIS A 237 47.66 -23.63 -15.60
CA HIS A 237 47.32 -24.90 -16.23
C HIS A 237 47.51 -24.86 -17.75
N ASN A 238 47.02 -23.81 -18.40
CA ASN A 238 47.18 -23.60 -19.84
C ASN A 238 48.66 -23.53 -20.23
N MET A 239 49.47 -22.80 -19.47
CA MET A 239 50.92 -22.68 -19.70
C MET A 239 51.63 -24.05 -19.57
N GLN A 240 51.22 -24.85 -18.59
CA GLN A 240 51.76 -26.19 -18.40
C GLN A 240 51.39 -27.10 -19.58
N GLN A 241 50.15 -27.05 -20.07
CA GLN A 241 49.74 -27.76 -21.28
C GLN A 241 50.54 -27.34 -22.52
N VAL A 242 50.74 -26.03 -22.74
CA VAL A 242 51.55 -25.50 -23.85
C VAL A 242 52.98 -26.02 -23.78
N SER A 243 53.58 -26.09 -22.58
CA SER A 243 54.93 -26.63 -22.40
C SER A 243 55.02 -28.11 -22.84
N VAL A 244 54.01 -28.91 -22.49
CA VAL A 244 53.93 -30.33 -22.85
C VAL A 244 53.77 -30.48 -24.36
N ILE A 245 52.86 -29.71 -24.98
CA ILE A 245 52.64 -29.72 -26.43
C ILE A 245 53.93 -29.31 -27.15
N THR A 246 54.60 -28.26 -26.70
CA THR A 246 55.87 -27.78 -27.28
C THR A 246 56.96 -28.85 -27.19
N SER A 247 57.06 -29.56 -26.06
CA SER A 247 58.01 -30.67 -25.90
C SER A 247 57.72 -31.83 -26.86
N LYS A 248 56.44 -32.18 -27.05
CA LYS A 248 56.00 -33.21 -27.99
C LYS A 248 56.27 -32.81 -29.43
N GLN A 249 56.00 -31.55 -29.80
CA GLN A 249 56.31 -31.01 -31.12
C GLN A 249 57.82 -31.04 -31.40
N LYS A 250 58.67 -30.66 -30.44
CA LYS A 250 60.14 -30.77 -30.57
C LYS A 250 60.57 -32.22 -30.81
N LYS A 251 60.01 -33.19 -30.07
CA LYS A 251 60.30 -34.63 -30.26
C LYS A 251 59.85 -35.11 -31.65
N MET A 252 58.65 -34.76 -32.09
CA MET A 252 58.16 -35.11 -33.42
C MET A 252 59.02 -34.50 -34.53
N ARG A 253 59.41 -33.22 -34.40
CA ARG A 253 60.27 -32.54 -35.37
C ARG A 253 61.64 -33.21 -35.48
N LYS A 254 62.23 -33.63 -34.34
CA LYS A 254 63.46 -34.44 -34.33
C LYS A 254 63.27 -35.80 -35.03
N LYS A 255 62.15 -36.48 -34.79
CA LYS A 255 61.84 -37.77 -35.44
C LYS A 255 61.68 -37.60 -36.96
N LEU A 256 61.03 -36.52 -37.39
CA LEU A 256 60.87 -36.19 -38.81
C LEU A 256 62.21 -35.88 -39.48
N LEU A 257 63.08 -35.08 -38.84
CA LEU A 257 64.44 -34.80 -39.29
C LEU A 257 65.27 -36.09 -39.42
N PHE A 258 65.20 -36.97 -38.42
CA PHE A 258 65.89 -38.26 -38.47
C PHE A 258 65.38 -39.14 -39.62
N GLN A 259 64.07 -39.17 -39.86
CA GLN A 259 63.48 -39.90 -40.98
C GLN A 259 63.88 -39.30 -42.35
N GLN A 260 63.98 -37.98 -42.44
CA GLN A 260 64.53 -37.30 -43.63
C GLN A 260 66.01 -37.65 -43.85
N GLU A 261 66.81 -37.75 -42.80
CA GLU A 261 68.22 -38.13 -42.93
C GLU A 261 68.37 -39.60 -43.35
N LEU A 262 67.57 -40.50 -42.78
CA LEU A 262 67.51 -41.91 -43.20
C LEU A 262 67.06 -42.07 -44.65
N THR A 263 66.08 -41.30 -45.11
CA THR A 263 65.63 -41.35 -46.51
C THR A 263 66.67 -40.78 -47.46
N LYS A 264 67.37 -39.69 -47.10
CA LYS A 264 68.53 -39.19 -47.85
C LYS A 264 69.64 -40.24 -47.92
N HIS A 265 69.98 -40.89 -46.80
CA HIS A 265 71.01 -41.93 -46.75
C HIS A 265 70.59 -43.15 -47.58
N ARG A 266 69.34 -43.61 -47.47
CA ARG A 266 68.78 -44.68 -48.30
C ARG A 266 68.85 -44.33 -49.78
N ASN A 267 68.48 -43.11 -50.18
CA ASN A 267 68.58 -42.69 -51.58
C ASN A 267 70.03 -42.66 -52.07
N LYS A 268 70.99 -42.21 -51.23
CA LYS A 268 72.43 -42.26 -51.53
C LYS A 268 72.98 -43.68 -51.66
N CYS A 269 72.51 -44.65 -50.88
CA CYS A 269 72.95 -46.05 -50.98
C CYS A 269 72.25 -46.82 -52.11
N VAL A 270 71.00 -46.47 -52.42
CA VAL A 270 70.24 -47.12 -53.49
C VAL A 270 70.67 -46.61 -54.86
N HIS A 271 71.07 -45.34 -55.02
CA HIS A 271 71.56 -44.82 -56.30
C HIS A 271 72.75 -45.58 -56.92
N PRO A 272 73.83 -45.93 -56.20
CA PRO A 272 74.90 -46.75 -56.75
C PRO A 272 74.44 -48.20 -56.97
N LEU A 273 73.54 -48.74 -56.12
CA LEU A 273 73.03 -50.11 -56.28
C LEU A 273 72.03 -50.26 -57.43
N SER A 274 71.26 -49.21 -57.76
CA SER A 274 70.38 -49.19 -58.93
C SER A 274 71.19 -49.02 -60.21
N LEU A 275 72.29 -48.26 -60.18
CA LEU A 275 73.27 -48.20 -61.27
C LEU A 275 73.98 -49.56 -61.48
N ILE A 276 74.36 -50.26 -60.41
CA ILE A 276 74.97 -51.60 -60.48
C ILE A 276 73.96 -52.65 -60.97
N LYS A 277 72.68 -52.57 -60.56
CA LYS A 277 71.63 -53.47 -61.07
C LYS A 277 71.25 -53.21 -62.53
N LEU A 278 71.29 -51.96 -62.98
CA LEU A 278 71.13 -51.65 -64.42
C LEU A 278 72.30 -52.20 -65.23
N HIS A 279 73.53 -52.20 -64.69
CA HIS A 279 74.69 -52.81 -65.35
C HIS A 279 74.57 -54.35 -65.45
N TRP A 280 73.96 -55.01 -64.45
CA TRP A 280 73.65 -56.46 -64.50
C TRP A 280 72.41 -56.81 -65.37
N PHE A 281 71.54 -55.85 -65.68
CA PHE A 281 70.39 -56.08 -66.57
C PHE A 281 70.76 -55.91 -68.06
N TYR A 282 72.01 -55.57 -68.37
CA TYR A 282 72.53 -55.31 -69.73
C TYR A 282 73.76 -56.17 -70.11
N TRP A 283 74.16 -57.15 -69.28
CA TRP A 283 75.23 -58.11 -69.54
C TRP A 283 74.84 -59.49 -68.99
#